data_AF-A0ABD6EYB4-F1
#
_entry.id   AF-A0ABD6EYB4-F1
#
_cell.length_a   1.000
_cell.length_b   1.000
_cell.length_c   1.000
_cell.angle_alpha   90.00
_cell.angle_beta   90.00
_cell.angle_gamma   90.00
#
_symmetry.space_group_name_H-M   'P 1'
#
loop_
_entity.id
_entity.type
_entity.pdbx_description
1 polymer ?
#
loop_
_entity_poly.entity_id
_entity_poly.type
_entity_poly.pdbx_seq_one_letter_code
_entity_poly.pdbx_strand_id
1 'polypeptide(L)'
;MDQASSYFQEFIDNLDSLHYFIDHVVYKANLKGPSFRSEQNDDGTITLHYFTNRPGLYPIVTGIIREVGKRIFNIDVKLTVTGRTQRSVHMASGEKIEEHVVF
;
A
#
# COMPACT_ATOMS: atom_id res chain seq x y z
N MET A 1 4.82 -19.59 -5.44
CA MET A 1 3.55 -19.18 -4.82
C MET A 1 2.40 -20.00 -5.40
N ASP A 2 1.35 -20.24 -4.63
CA ASP A 2 0.10 -20.76 -5.21
C ASP A 2 -0.64 -19.67 -6.01
N GLN A 3 -1.65 -20.07 -6.76
CA GLN A 3 -2.36 -19.17 -7.67
C GLN A 3 -3.13 -18.06 -6.94
N ALA A 4 -3.69 -18.33 -5.77
CA ALA A 4 -4.39 -17.33 -4.96
C ALA A 4 -3.44 -16.23 -4.46
N SER A 5 -2.22 -16.61 -4.05
CA SER A 5 -1.18 -15.68 -3.61
C SER A 5 -0.68 -14.80 -4.76
N SER A 6 -0.58 -15.35 -5.97
CA SER A 6 -0.24 -14.58 -7.18
C SER A 6 -1.29 -13.50 -7.47
N TYR A 7 -2.58 -13.85 -7.47
CA TYR A 7 -3.66 -12.89 -7.71
C TYR A 7 -3.74 -11.82 -6.62
N PHE A 8 -3.44 -12.19 -5.38
CA PHE A 8 -3.37 -11.21 -4.30
C PHE A 8 -2.21 -10.23 -4.49
N GLN A 9 -1.02 -10.70 -4.87
CA GLN A 9 0.12 -9.82 -5.18
C GLN A 9 -0.22 -8.88 -6.35
N GLU A 10 -0.76 -9.41 -7.44
CA GLU A 10 -1.21 -8.61 -8.58
C GLU A 10 -2.24 -7.55 -8.17
N PHE A 11 -3.16 -7.88 -7.26
CA PHE A 11 -4.10 -6.91 -6.72
C PHE A 11 -3.40 -5.76 -5.98
N ILE A 12 -2.41 -6.08 -5.13
CA ILE A 12 -1.63 -5.06 -4.40
C ILE A 12 -0.87 -4.16 -5.38
N ASP A 13 -0.24 -4.73 -6.40
CA ASP A 13 0.50 -3.98 -7.43
C ASP A 13 -0.42 -3.06 -8.26
N ASN A 14 -1.72 -3.38 -8.35
CA ASN A 14 -2.72 -2.57 -9.03
C ASN A 14 -3.39 -1.50 -8.16
N LEU A 15 -3.07 -1.40 -6.86
CA LEU A 15 -3.68 -0.39 -5.98
C LEU A 15 -3.39 1.04 -6.42
N ASP A 16 -2.22 1.31 -7.00
CA ASP A 16 -1.88 2.65 -7.51
C ASP A 16 -2.79 3.04 -8.68
N SER A 17 -3.01 2.11 -9.61
CA SER A 17 -3.95 2.27 -10.73
C SER A 17 -5.38 2.49 -10.25
N LEU A 18 -5.81 1.75 -9.21
CA LEU A 18 -7.13 1.92 -8.61
C LEU A 18 -7.30 3.32 -8.01
N HIS A 19 -6.33 3.79 -7.23
CA HIS A 19 -6.38 5.14 -6.65
C HIS A 19 -6.38 6.22 -7.74
N TYR A 20 -5.56 6.05 -8.78
CA TYR A 20 -5.54 6.94 -9.93
C TYR A 20 -6.92 7.03 -10.59
N PHE A 21 -7.57 5.88 -10.83
CA PHE A 21 -8.90 5.81 -11.43
C PHE A 21 -9.96 6.51 -10.56
N ILE A 22 -9.98 6.23 -9.25
CA ILE A 22 -10.90 6.86 -8.30
C ILE A 22 -10.75 8.38 -8.32
N ASP A 23 -9.52 8.87 -8.30
CA ASP A 23 -9.24 10.31 -8.31
C ASP A 23 -9.59 10.95 -9.66
N HIS A 24 -9.02 10.47 -10.75
CA HIS A 24 -9.05 11.17 -12.04
C HIS A 24 -10.31 10.90 -12.86
N VAL A 25 -10.95 9.74 -12.66
CA VAL A 25 -12.11 9.33 -13.46
C VAL A 25 -13.40 9.47 -12.69
N VAL A 26 -13.45 8.92 -11.46
CA VAL A 26 -14.69 8.87 -10.68
C VAL A 26 -15.03 10.21 -10.04
N TYR A 27 -14.12 10.77 -9.25
CA TYR A 27 -14.43 11.96 -8.43
C TYR A 27 -13.90 13.28 -9.00
N LYS A 28 -12.81 13.26 -9.77
CA LYS A 28 -12.13 14.47 -10.31
C LYS A 28 -11.85 15.50 -9.22
N ALA A 29 -11.38 15.03 -8.05
CA ALA A 29 -11.32 15.81 -6.83
C ALA A 29 -9.90 16.01 -6.27
N ASN A 30 -8.86 15.68 -7.03
CA ASN A 30 -7.45 15.74 -6.62
C ASN A 30 -7.18 14.97 -5.31
N LEU A 31 -7.84 13.82 -5.17
CA LEU A 31 -7.64 12.87 -4.09
C LEU A 31 -6.28 12.20 -4.23
N LYS A 32 -5.31 12.61 -3.41
CA LYS A 32 -4.02 11.93 -3.37
C LYS A 32 -4.07 10.66 -2.52
N GLY A 33 -4.22 9.52 -3.19
CA GLY A 33 -4.08 8.19 -2.58
C GLY A 33 -2.66 7.90 -2.07
N PRO A 34 -2.49 6.87 -1.22
CA PRO A 34 -1.18 6.29 -0.98
C PRO A 34 -0.67 5.53 -2.22
N SER A 35 0.61 5.13 -2.19
CA SER A 35 1.21 4.28 -3.21
C SER A 35 1.73 2.98 -2.59
N PHE A 36 1.62 1.88 -3.34
CA PHE A 36 2.02 0.54 -2.96
C PHE A 36 3.01 -0.03 -3.97
N ARG A 37 4.02 -0.74 -3.48
CA ARG A 37 4.91 -1.58 -4.30
C ARG A 37 5.20 -2.88 -3.58
N SER A 38 5.20 -3.99 -4.30
CA SER A 38 5.56 -5.28 -3.75
C SER A 38 6.84 -5.83 -4.38
N GLU A 39 7.63 -6.55 -3.59
CA GLU A 39 8.81 -7.27 -4.03
C GLU A 39 8.70 -8.71 -3.52
N GLN A 40 8.88 -9.69 -4.41
CA GLN A 40 8.88 -11.11 -4.01
C GLN A 40 10.29 -11.49 -3.53
N ASN A 41 10.34 -12.15 -2.38
CA ASN A 41 11.58 -12.62 -1.78
C ASN A 41 11.84 -14.10 -2.13
N ASP A 42 13.10 -14.52 -2.07
CA ASP A 42 13.52 -15.90 -2.37
C ASP A 42 12.89 -16.95 -1.43
N ASP A 43 12.53 -16.54 -0.21
CA ASP A 43 11.87 -17.38 0.80
C ASP A 43 10.35 -17.52 0.59
N GLY A 44 9.82 -16.92 -0.48
CA GLY A 44 8.41 -16.93 -0.84
C GLY A 44 7.56 -15.90 -0.09
N THR A 45 8.16 -15.05 0.74
CA THR A 45 7.47 -13.90 1.33
C THR A 45 7.39 -12.73 0.35
N ILE A 46 6.61 -11.71 0.70
CA ILE A 46 6.50 -10.46 -0.06
C ILE A 46 6.90 -9.31 0.86
N THR A 47 7.83 -8.47 0.40
CA THR A 47 8.11 -7.17 0.99
C THR A 47 7.12 -6.16 0.43
N LEU A 48 6.37 -5.48 1.30
CA LEU A 48 5.41 -4.46 0.87
C LEU A 48 5.88 -3.06 1.28
N HIS A 49 6.02 -2.19 0.29
CA HIS A 49 6.32 -0.79 0.49
C HIS A 49 5.04 0.03 0.42
N TYR A 50 4.71 0.72 1.51
CA TYR A 50 3.58 1.64 1.61
C TYR A 50 4.10 3.08 1.74
N PHE A 51 3.74 3.93 0.78
CA PHE A 51 4.09 5.34 0.76
C PHE A 51 2.84 6.20 0.95
N THR A 52 2.88 7.17 1.85
CA THR A 52 1.73 8.04 2.13
C THR A 52 2.15 9.45 2.53
N ASN A 53 1.26 10.40 2.26
CA ASN A 53 1.35 11.77 2.74
C ASN A 53 0.50 12.01 4.01
N ARG A 54 -0.11 10.94 4.52
CA ARG A 54 -0.93 10.92 5.73
C ARG A 54 -0.23 10.02 6.75
N PRO A 55 0.76 10.54 7.48
CA PRO A 55 1.57 9.75 8.39
C PRO A 55 0.72 9.11 9.50
N GLY A 56 1.09 7.90 9.92
CA GLY A 56 0.46 7.19 11.04
C GLY A 56 -0.75 6.33 10.68
N LEU A 57 -1.14 6.26 9.39
CA LEU A 57 -2.31 5.47 8.96
C LEU A 57 -1.99 4.02 8.58
N TYR A 58 -0.72 3.61 8.63
CA TYR A 58 -0.30 2.25 8.28
C TYR A 58 -1.01 1.12 9.07
N PRO A 59 -1.45 1.29 10.34
CA PRO A 59 -2.19 0.23 11.04
C PRO A 59 -3.54 -0.08 10.39
N ILE A 60 -4.19 0.93 9.79
CA ILE A 60 -5.45 0.76 9.06
C ILE A 60 -5.18 -0.05 7.78
N VAL A 61 -4.10 0.27 7.08
CA VAL A 61 -3.67 -0.46 5.87
C VAL A 61 -3.42 -1.93 6.20
N THR A 62 -2.77 -2.22 7.33
CA THR A 62 -2.60 -3.60 7.81
C THR A 62 -3.94 -4.32 7.96
N GLY A 63 -4.95 -3.69 8.57
CA GLY A 63 -6.29 -4.27 8.70
C GLY A 63 -6.95 -4.54 7.34
N ILE A 64 -6.90 -3.56 6.43
CA ILE A 64 -7.51 -3.66 5.10
C ILE A 64 -6.88 -4.80 4.30
N ILE A 65 -5.55 -4.87 4.23
CA ILE A 65 -4.84 -5.89 3.44
C ILE A 65 -5.15 -7.30 3.96
N ARG A 66 -5.23 -7.47 5.28
CA ARG A 66 -5.59 -8.76 5.89
C ARG A 66 -7.01 -9.18 5.55
N GLU A 67 -7.96 -8.26 5.68
CA GLU A 67 -9.36 -8.56 5.37
C GLU A 67 -9.60 -8.78 3.87
N VAL A 68 -8.88 -8.08 2.99
CA VAL A 68 -8.92 -8.32 1.54
C VAL A 68 -8.37 -9.71 1.22
N GLY A 69 -7.19 -10.06 1.74
CA GLY A 69 -6.61 -11.39 1.56
C GLY A 69 -7.58 -12.49 2.00
N LYS A 70 -8.16 -12.33 3.20
CA LYS A 70 -9.09 -13.31 3.77
C LYS A 70 -10.41 -13.41 3.01
N ARG A 71 -11.06 -12.29 2.71
CA ARG A 71 -12.43 -12.27 2.18
C ARG A 71 -12.52 -12.39 0.67
N ILE A 72 -11.53 -11.89 -0.06
CA ILE A 72 -11.54 -11.86 -1.53
C ILE A 72 -10.73 -13.02 -2.10
N PHE A 73 -9.56 -13.30 -1.51
CA PHE A 73 -8.61 -14.28 -2.04
C PHE A 73 -8.55 -15.58 -1.22
N ASN A 74 -9.27 -15.65 -0.09
CA ASN A 74 -9.27 -16.79 0.83
C ASN A 74 -7.86 -17.20 1.30
N ILE A 75 -7.00 -16.21 1.55
CA ILE A 75 -5.65 -16.40 2.11
C ILE A 75 -5.53 -15.75 3.48
N ASP A 76 -4.76 -16.35 4.38
CA ASP A 76 -4.40 -15.72 5.65
C ASP A 76 -3.12 -14.90 5.48
N VAL A 77 -3.18 -13.61 5.80
CA VAL A 77 -2.08 -12.67 5.61
C VAL A 77 -1.60 -12.18 6.97
N LYS A 78 -0.29 -12.32 7.20
CA LYS A 78 0.40 -11.74 8.35
C LYS A 78 1.35 -10.65 7.86
N LEU A 79 1.05 -9.39 8.18
CA LEU A 79 1.96 -8.26 7.93
C LEU A 79 2.69 -7.91 9.23
N THR A 80 3.99 -7.65 9.13
CA THR A 80 4.83 -7.22 10.26
C THR A 80 5.59 -5.99 9.82
N VAL A 81 5.54 -4.88 10.56
CA VAL A 81 6.34 -3.71 10.18
C VAL A 81 7.82 -4.02 10.39
N THR A 82 8.61 -3.97 9.32
CA THR A 82 10.05 -4.20 9.31
C THR A 82 10.84 -2.90 9.18
N GLY A 83 10.21 -1.83 8.68
CA GLY A 83 10.83 -0.52 8.56
C GLY A 83 9.79 0.61 8.55
N ARG A 84 10.16 1.77 9.09
CA ARG A 84 9.33 2.97 9.05
C ARG A 84 10.21 4.22 9.02
N THR A 85 9.96 5.06 8.03
CA THR A 85 10.67 6.32 7.85
C THR A 85 9.66 7.43 7.61
N GLN A 86 9.85 8.56 8.30
CA GLN A 86 9.11 9.79 8.04
C GLN A 86 10.10 10.87 7.61
N ARG A 87 9.76 11.60 6.55
CA ARG A 87 10.57 12.71 6.06
C ARG A 87 9.72 13.95 5.85
N SER A 88 10.26 15.09 6.23
CA SER A 88 9.75 16.39 5.83
C SER A 88 10.31 16.74 4.46
N VAL A 89 9.44 17.10 3.53
CA VAL A 89 9.79 17.58 2.19
C VAL A 89 9.34 19.02 2.09
N HIS A 90 10.29 19.91 1.85
CA HIS A 90 10.03 21.32 1.58
C HIS A 90 9.61 21.47 0.11
N MET A 91 8.39 21.96 -0.11
CA MET A 91 7.86 22.27 -1.43
C MET A 91 7.55 23.76 -1.54
N ALA A 92 7.38 24.26 -2.76
CA ALA A 92 6.97 25.66 -2.99
C ALA A 92 5.63 26.01 -2.31
N SER A 93 4.76 25.01 -2.09
CA SER A 93 3.46 25.15 -1.44
C SER A 93 3.51 24.98 0.09
N GLY A 94 4.68 24.81 0.70
CA GLY A 94 4.85 24.56 2.13
C GLY A 94 5.55 23.22 2.45
N GLU A 95 5.58 22.90 3.74
CA GLU A 95 6.16 21.66 4.26
C GLU A 95 5.16 20.51 4.16
N LYS A 96 5.65 19.34 3.73
CA LYS A 96 4.83 18.14 3.64
C LYS A 96 5.55 16.96 4.26
N ILE A 97 4.83 16.18 5.05
CA ILE A 97 5.35 14.94 5.63
C ILE A 97 5.03 13.78 4.70
N GLU A 98 6.04 13.01 4.36
CA GLU A 98 5.91 11.73 3.68
C GLU A 98 6.33 10.61 4.63
N GLU A 99 5.54 9.54 4.66
CA GLU A 99 5.82 8.33 5.42
C GLU A 99 6.00 7.16 4.46
N HIS A 100 7.04 6.37 4.71
CA HIS A 100 7.30 5.09 4.07
C HIS A 100 7.31 4.02 5.15
N VAL A 101 6.45 3.00 5.00
CA VAL A 101 6.42 1.83 5.86
C VAL A 101 6.74 0.60 5.02
N VAL A 102 7.63 -0.24 5.52
CA VAL A 102 7.96 -1.55 4.96
C VAL A 102 7.34 -2.60 5.85
N PHE A 103 6.59 -3.52 5.23
CA PHE A 103 6.04 -4.71 5.86
C PHE A 103 6.72 -5.96 5.32
#